data_AF-A0A949JA34-F1
#
_entry.id   AF-A0A949JA34-F1
#
_cell.length_a   1.000
_cell.length_b   1.000
_cell.length_c   1.000
_cell.angle_alpha   90.00
_cell.angle_beta   90.00
_cell.angle_gamma   90.00
#
_symmetry.space_group_name_H-M   'P 1'
#
loop_
_entity.id
_entity.type
_entity.pdbx_description
1 polymer ?
#
loop_
_entity_poly.entity_id
_entity_poly.type
_entity_poly.pdbx_seq_one_letter_code
_entity_poly.pdbx_strand_id
1 'polypeptide(L)'
;MNVGFFELSGCSGCVLSVVDHPRWDELLSSIDISYFQMISDLKEFPKKVDVAFVEGAVAAVHSEEIKKVNRIRKIADVVVALGACAATGNILNYATGNQMPLPELDAFLQLSELIRVDYAIPGCPPTPEIIAKFLDALLKNDEEYLNPFRIIANDTPATIRDIVRNGLCISCGLCVSVCPTQTISTTEGKPVIRDELCIHCGECYFQCPESYTSYDQFSTYLFADAPLREDPSLGKFMTIYEVRATDSKIRRYAQEGGAVTALFAYALDTAVIDGAILGKKSDEKSWLGEPVVITDSDLLYTTAGTKYTVTPVLSKLKDALTFYGLSKIGLVGVSCQILASRKLQYYPLGLRDVCDEIDDRIALRIGLFCTSN
;
A
#
# COMPACT_ATOMS: atom_id res chain seq x y z
N MET A 1 17.79 5.66 -19.75
CA MET A 1 16.48 6.34 -19.78
C MET A 1 16.66 7.73 -19.21
N ASN A 2 16.30 8.77 -19.96
CA ASN A 2 16.41 10.16 -19.54
C ASN A 2 15.14 10.59 -18.77
N VAL A 3 15.30 11.01 -17.52
CA VAL A 3 14.22 11.27 -16.57
C VAL A 3 14.27 12.72 -16.09
N GLY A 4 13.10 13.35 -15.94
CA GLY A 4 12.95 14.64 -15.29
C GLY A 4 11.93 14.60 -14.15
N PHE A 5 12.26 15.22 -13.02
CA PHE A 5 11.39 15.44 -11.88
C PHE A 5 10.98 16.92 -11.84
N PHE A 6 9.69 17.17 -12.01
CA PHE A 6 9.10 18.50 -12.12
C PHE A 6 8.17 18.78 -10.94
N GLU A 7 8.31 19.97 -10.36
CA GLU A 7 7.51 20.42 -9.22
C GLU A 7 6.53 21.52 -9.68
N LEU A 8 5.25 21.33 -9.36
CA LEU A 8 4.19 22.34 -9.50
C LEU A 8 3.74 22.79 -8.10
N SER A 9 2.44 22.94 -7.87
CA SER A 9 1.90 23.23 -6.54
C SER A 9 1.91 21.97 -5.66
N GLY A 10 3.09 21.65 -5.11
CA GLY A 10 3.34 20.50 -4.22
C GLY A 10 4.04 20.91 -2.92
N CYS A 11 4.39 19.92 -2.09
CA CYS A 11 5.15 20.13 -0.85
C CYS A 11 6.61 19.65 -0.94
N SER A 12 7.02 19.20 -2.12
CA SER A 12 8.30 18.53 -2.40
C SER A 12 8.50 17.22 -1.64
N GLY A 13 7.45 16.70 -1.00
CA GLY A 13 7.51 15.44 -0.25
C GLY A 13 7.66 14.22 -1.16
N CYS A 14 7.15 14.30 -2.40
CA CYS A 14 7.25 13.16 -3.32
C CYS A 14 8.66 13.08 -3.92
N VAL A 15 9.23 14.21 -4.34
CA VAL A 15 10.62 14.26 -4.77
C VAL A 15 11.62 13.99 -3.64
N LEU A 16 11.30 14.33 -2.38
CA LEU A 16 12.08 13.88 -1.23
C LEU A 16 12.02 12.34 -1.09
N SER A 17 10.84 11.74 -1.28
CA SER A 17 10.67 10.28 -1.19
C SER A 17 11.45 9.53 -2.28
N VAL A 18 11.70 10.16 -3.44
CA VAL A 18 12.58 9.62 -4.49
C VAL A 18 14.02 9.46 -3.96
N VAL A 19 14.55 10.49 -3.29
CA VAL A 19 15.96 10.49 -2.83
C VAL A 19 16.18 9.76 -1.52
N ASP A 20 15.11 9.50 -0.77
CA ASP A 20 15.14 8.84 0.54
C ASP A 20 15.17 7.30 0.45
N HIS A 21 15.16 6.75 -0.77
CA HIS A 21 15.25 5.31 -0.99
C HIS A 21 16.66 4.77 -0.66
N PRO A 22 16.80 3.66 0.08
CA PRO A 22 18.12 3.11 0.43
C PRO A 22 19.02 2.76 -0.76
N ARG A 23 18.41 2.42 -1.91
CA ARG A 23 19.10 2.11 -3.18
C ARG A 23 19.16 3.30 -4.14
N TRP A 24 19.13 4.54 -3.63
CA TRP A 24 19.15 5.76 -4.45
C TRP A 24 20.37 5.82 -5.38
N ASP A 25 21.52 5.33 -4.93
CA ASP A 25 22.76 5.25 -5.71
C ASP A 25 22.67 4.29 -6.91
N GLU A 26 22.04 3.13 -6.73
CA GLU A 26 21.76 2.19 -7.83
C GLU A 26 20.78 2.81 -8.83
N LEU A 27 19.76 3.51 -8.32
CA LEU A 27 18.77 4.19 -9.16
C LEU A 27 19.41 5.30 -9.99
N LEU A 28 20.28 6.13 -9.39
CA LEU A 28 21.06 7.14 -10.08
C LEU A 28 21.96 6.56 -11.18
N SER A 29 22.40 5.31 -11.02
CA SER A 29 23.24 4.63 -12.01
C SER A 29 22.43 4.06 -13.18
N SER A 30 21.12 3.87 -13.02
CA SER A 30 20.24 3.27 -14.03
C SER A 30 19.47 4.30 -14.86
N ILE A 31 19.35 5.55 -14.40
CA ILE A 31 18.67 6.64 -15.09
C ILE A 31 19.59 7.86 -15.29
N ASP A 32 19.34 8.64 -16.34
CA ASP A 32 19.99 9.93 -16.56
C ASP A 32 19.02 11.05 -16.13
N ILE A 33 19.34 11.79 -15.06
CA ILE A 33 18.49 12.85 -14.54
C ILE A 33 18.80 14.16 -15.26
N SER A 34 17.96 14.54 -16.21
CA SER A 34 18.13 15.79 -16.98
C SER A 34 17.46 17.01 -16.35
N TYR A 35 16.61 16.82 -15.34
CA TYR A 35 15.97 17.91 -14.62
C TYR A 35 15.52 17.46 -13.24
N PHE A 36 16.01 18.11 -12.18
CA PHE A 36 15.54 17.88 -10.82
C PHE A 36 15.95 19.07 -9.94
N GLN A 37 15.03 20.00 -9.68
CA GLN A 37 15.33 21.27 -9.01
C GLN A 37 15.84 21.11 -7.57
N MET A 38 15.35 20.11 -6.83
CA MET A 38 15.79 19.88 -5.44
C MET A 38 17.29 19.57 -5.31
N ILE A 39 17.88 18.87 -6.29
CA ILE A 39 19.26 18.37 -6.20
C ILE A 39 20.20 18.91 -7.29
N SER A 40 19.71 19.80 -8.16
CA SER A 40 20.50 20.38 -9.24
C SER A 40 20.20 21.87 -9.46
N ASP A 41 21.19 22.63 -9.92
CA ASP A 41 21.08 24.06 -10.21
C ASP A 41 20.44 24.36 -11.59
N LEU A 42 19.71 23.40 -12.17
CA LEU A 42 19.13 23.53 -13.50
C LEU A 42 17.94 24.49 -13.48
N LYS A 43 18.05 25.57 -14.26
CA LYS A 43 17.01 26.63 -14.35
C LYS A 43 16.06 26.44 -15.53
N GLU A 44 16.52 25.77 -16.58
CA GLU A 44 15.76 25.61 -17.81
C GLU A 44 15.30 24.16 -17.97
N PHE A 45 14.08 23.99 -18.47
CA PHE A 45 13.60 22.66 -18.82
C PHE A 45 14.44 22.08 -19.96
N PRO A 46 14.74 20.77 -19.92
CA PRO A 46 15.41 20.08 -21.01
C PRO A 46 14.57 20.14 -22.30
N LYS A 47 15.23 19.91 -23.44
CA LYS A 47 14.57 19.89 -24.75
C LYS A 47 13.62 18.70 -24.90
N LYS A 48 13.97 17.57 -24.29
CA LYS A 48 13.21 16.32 -24.31
C LYS A 48 13.54 15.48 -23.08
N VAL A 49 12.57 14.72 -22.57
CA VAL A 49 12.74 13.66 -21.57
C VAL A 49 11.98 12.41 -22.01
N ASP A 50 12.49 11.23 -21.66
CA ASP A 50 11.79 9.97 -21.91
C ASP A 50 10.62 9.85 -20.91
N VAL A 51 10.87 10.17 -19.64
CA VAL A 51 9.88 10.12 -18.56
C VAL A 51 9.91 11.42 -17.76
N ALA A 52 8.74 12.04 -17.57
CA ALA A 52 8.55 13.18 -16.67
C ALA A 52 7.72 12.75 -15.46
N PHE A 53 8.35 12.73 -14.29
CA PHE A 53 7.65 12.66 -13.00
C PHE A 53 7.22 14.06 -12.60
N VAL A 54 5.93 14.25 -12.37
CA VAL A 54 5.37 15.57 -12.05
C VAL A 54 4.68 15.49 -10.70
N GLU A 55 5.22 16.20 -9.71
CA GLU A 55 4.62 16.38 -8.39
C GLU A 55 3.79 17.66 -8.34
N GLY A 56 2.71 17.62 -7.55
CA GLY A 56 1.87 18.77 -7.26
C GLY A 56 0.67 18.90 -8.21
N ALA A 57 -0.35 19.60 -7.73
CA ALA A 57 -1.48 19.99 -8.58
C ALA A 57 -1.10 21.23 -9.42
N VAL A 58 -1.98 21.63 -10.33
CA VAL A 58 -1.79 22.83 -11.17
C VAL A 58 -2.68 23.94 -10.67
N ALA A 59 -2.11 25.08 -10.27
CA ALA A 59 -2.86 26.28 -9.98
C ALA A 59 -3.48 26.84 -11.27
N ALA A 60 -4.79 26.64 -11.46
CA ALA A 60 -5.49 26.97 -12.70
C ALA A 60 -5.59 28.49 -12.97
N VAL A 61 -5.59 29.29 -11.91
CA VAL A 61 -5.59 30.76 -12.02
C VAL A 61 -4.21 31.33 -12.36
N HIS A 62 -3.13 30.55 -12.17
CA HIS A 62 -1.78 31.00 -12.42
C HIS A 62 -1.31 30.57 -13.82
N SER A 63 -1.40 31.48 -14.79
CA SER A 63 -1.12 31.17 -16.20
C SER A 63 0.27 30.56 -16.47
N GLU A 64 1.29 30.86 -15.65
CA GLU A 64 2.60 30.22 -15.79
C GLU A 64 2.62 28.73 -15.40
N GLU A 65 1.83 28.28 -14.43
CA GLU A 65 1.78 26.85 -14.09
C GLU A 65 1.10 26.06 -15.20
N ILE A 66 0.03 26.60 -15.78
CA ILE A 66 -0.61 26.04 -16.98
C ILE A 66 0.39 25.94 -18.13
N LYS A 67 1.20 26.98 -18.37
CA LYS A 67 2.25 26.93 -19.40
C LYS A 67 3.33 25.88 -19.08
N LYS A 68 3.74 25.77 -17.80
CA LYS A 68 4.71 24.77 -17.35
C LYS A 68 4.21 23.35 -17.60
N VAL A 69 3.02 22.98 -17.12
CA VAL A 69 2.47 21.62 -17.29
C VAL A 69 2.28 21.24 -18.76
N ASN A 70 1.79 22.18 -19.58
CA ASN A 70 1.67 21.98 -21.03
C ASN A 70 3.04 21.80 -21.70
N ARG A 71 4.07 22.53 -21.24
CA ARG A 71 5.44 22.36 -21.74
C ARG A 71 5.99 20.99 -21.35
N ILE A 72 5.79 20.55 -20.10
CA ILE A 72 6.23 19.22 -19.63
C ILE A 72 5.65 18.14 -20.54
N ARG A 73 4.33 18.17 -20.78
CA ARG A 73 3.69 17.18 -21.65
C ARG A 73 4.23 17.18 -23.08
N LYS A 74 4.62 18.34 -23.63
CA LYS A 74 5.19 18.45 -24.98
C LYS A 74 6.61 17.88 -25.10
N ILE A 75 7.40 17.94 -24.02
CA ILE A 75 8.80 17.49 -24.04
C ILE A 75 8.97 16.05 -23.54
N ALA A 76 7.96 15.49 -22.86
CA ALA A 76 8.00 14.16 -22.29
C ALA A 76 7.32 13.13 -23.18
N ASP A 77 7.95 11.98 -23.40
CA ASP A 77 7.31 10.84 -24.07
C ASP A 77 6.28 10.17 -23.13
N VAL A 78 6.63 10.01 -21.84
CA VAL A 78 5.76 9.51 -20.77
C VAL A 78 5.61 10.55 -19.66
N VAL A 79 4.39 10.82 -19.19
CA VAL A 79 4.13 11.64 -17.99
C VAL A 79 3.57 10.79 -16.87
N VAL A 80 4.21 10.88 -15.71
CA VAL A 80 3.82 10.20 -14.47
C VAL A 80 3.37 11.24 -13.46
N ALA A 81 2.12 11.16 -13.02
CA ALA A 81 1.64 11.92 -11.87
C ALA A 81 2.24 11.31 -10.60
N LEU A 82 3.18 12.02 -9.98
CA LEU A 82 3.90 11.56 -8.80
C LEU A 82 3.26 12.15 -7.53
N GLY A 83 2.61 11.28 -6.76
CA GLY A 83 1.95 11.63 -5.51
C GLY A 83 0.51 12.11 -5.69
N ALA A 84 -0.20 12.14 -4.56
CA ALA A 84 -1.64 12.40 -4.52
C ALA A 84 -2.04 13.78 -5.05
N CYS A 85 -1.24 14.83 -4.82
CA CYS A 85 -1.59 16.17 -5.34
C CYS A 85 -1.68 16.17 -6.87
N ALA A 86 -0.75 15.48 -7.54
CA ALA A 86 -0.73 15.35 -8.99
C ALA A 86 -1.81 14.38 -9.51
N ALA A 87 -2.05 13.28 -8.79
CA ALA A 87 -2.94 12.21 -9.22
C ALA A 87 -4.43 12.45 -8.91
N THR A 88 -4.75 13.05 -7.76
CA THR A 88 -6.11 13.16 -7.21
C THR A 88 -6.43 14.53 -6.61
N GLY A 89 -5.54 15.52 -6.73
CA GLY A 89 -5.66 16.85 -6.12
C GLY A 89 -5.32 16.90 -4.62
N ASN A 90 -5.50 15.80 -3.88
CA ASN A 90 -5.19 15.66 -2.45
C ASN A 90 -5.77 16.83 -1.60
N ILE A 91 -4.96 17.41 -0.69
CA ILE A 91 -5.37 18.54 0.15
C ILE A 91 -5.72 19.81 -0.63
N LEU A 92 -5.27 19.95 -1.88
CA LEU A 92 -5.54 21.13 -2.71
C LEU A 92 -6.99 21.13 -3.23
N ASN A 93 -7.70 20.01 -3.14
CA ASN A 93 -9.16 19.97 -3.33
C ASN A 93 -9.92 20.85 -2.32
N TYR A 94 -9.29 21.22 -1.20
CA TYR A 94 -9.89 22.08 -0.16
C TYR A 94 -9.49 23.56 -0.30
N ALA A 95 -8.65 23.90 -1.28
CA ALA A 95 -8.24 25.28 -1.50
C ALA A 95 -9.45 26.14 -1.91
N THR A 96 -9.54 27.34 -1.32
CA THR A 96 -10.61 28.31 -1.57
C THR A 96 -10.10 29.75 -1.70
N GLY A 97 -8.78 29.92 -1.84
CA GLY A 97 -8.13 31.22 -1.97
C GLY A 97 -8.22 32.08 -0.70
N ASN A 98 -8.33 33.39 -0.91
CA ASN A 98 -8.45 34.44 0.12
C ASN A 98 -7.25 34.55 1.08
N GLN A 99 -6.14 33.88 0.79
CA GLN A 99 -4.91 33.95 1.56
C GLN A 99 -3.87 34.87 0.88
N MET A 100 -3.33 35.83 1.62
CA MET A 100 -2.27 36.71 1.14
C MET A 100 -0.95 35.94 0.90
N PRO A 101 -0.11 36.34 -0.07
CA PRO A 101 -0.21 37.55 -0.89
C PRO A 101 -1.04 37.40 -2.18
N LEU A 102 -1.55 36.21 -2.49
CA LEU A 102 -2.30 35.89 -3.71
C LEU A 102 -3.70 35.36 -3.35
N PRO A 103 -4.63 36.22 -2.90
CA PRO A 103 -5.97 35.79 -2.49
C PRO A 103 -6.79 35.17 -3.65
N GLU A 104 -6.43 35.44 -4.90
CA GLU A 104 -7.03 34.84 -6.08
C GLU A 104 -6.63 33.38 -6.32
N LEU A 105 -5.66 32.85 -5.57
CA LEU A 105 -5.16 31.47 -5.71
C LEU A 105 -6.14 30.44 -5.12
N ASP A 106 -7.27 30.23 -5.80
CA ASP A 106 -8.42 29.47 -5.30
C ASP A 106 -8.68 28.13 -5.99
N ALA A 107 -8.13 27.89 -7.17
CA ALA A 107 -8.40 26.70 -7.97
C ALA A 107 -7.14 25.92 -8.31
N PHE A 108 -7.12 24.64 -7.92
CA PHE A 108 -6.06 23.68 -8.21
C PHE A 108 -6.65 22.44 -8.87
N LEU A 109 -6.04 22.02 -9.98
CA LEU A 109 -6.49 20.88 -10.79
C LEU A 109 -5.47 19.75 -10.74
N GLN A 110 -5.94 18.51 -10.73
CA GLN A 110 -5.06 17.34 -10.92
C GLN A 110 -4.56 17.30 -12.36
N LEU A 111 -3.43 16.62 -12.60
CA LEU A 111 -2.77 16.69 -13.92
C LEU A 111 -3.64 16.18 -15.06
N SER A 112 -4.41 15.11 -14.83
CA SER A 112 -5.25 14.48 -15.85
C SER A 112 -6.44 15.34 -16.30
N GLU A 113 -6.79 16.40 -15.57
CA GLU A 113 -7.79 17.38 -15.99
C GLU A 113 -7.27 18.35 -17.06
N LEU A 114 -5.94 18.48 -17.21
CA LEU A 114 -5.30 19.46 -18.09
C LEU A 114 -4.45 18.83 -19.20
N ILE A 115 -3.80 17.71 -18.91
CA ILE A 115 -2.92 17.02 -19.85
C ILE A 115 -3.15 15.52 -19.79
N ARG A 116 -2.80 14.81 -20.87
CA ARG A 116 -2.74 13.34 -20.83
C ARG A 116 -1.62 12.89 -19.88
N VAL A 117 -2.00 12.11 -18.89
CA VAL A 117 -1.10 11.41 -17.95
C VAL A 117 -1.08 9.93 -18.33
N ASP A 118 0.11 9.33 -18.39
CA ASP A 118 0.24 7.92 -18.79
C ASP A 118 0.17 6.98 -17.58
N TYR A 119 0.74 7.39 -16.45
CA TYR A 119 0.70 6.65 -15.18
C TYR A 119 0.52 7.59 -13.99
N ALA A 120 -0.10 7.11 -12.91
CA ALA A 120 -0.27 7.85 -11.67
C ALA A 120 0.14 6.99 -10.47
N ILE A 121 1.05 7.53 -9.64
CA ILE A 121 1.48 6.93 -8.38
C ILE A 121 0.81 7.71 -7.25
N PRO A 122 -0.32 7.23 -6.67
CA PRO A 122 -0.94 7.90 -5.54
C PRO A 122 -0.07 7.77 -4.29
N GLY A 123 -0.40 8.54 -3.25
CA GLY A 123 0.33 8.56 -1.98
C GLY A 123 0.63 9.96 -1.48
N CYS A 124 0.63 10.15 -0.16
CA CYS A 124 0.91 11.45 0.46
C CYS A 124 1.87 11.33 1.67
N PRO A 125 3.19 11.16 1.43
CA PRO A 125 3.81 10.96 0.11
C PRO A 125 3.73 9.51 -0.37
N PRO A 126 3.92 9.23 -1.67
CA PRO A 126 4.20 7.88 -2.13
C PRO A 126 5.48 7.38 -1.46
N THR A 127 5.50 6.09 -1.11
CA THR A 127 6.63 5.47 -0.43
C THR A 127 7.87 5.41 -1.34
N PRO A 128 9.09 5.54 -0.80
CA PRO A 128 10.31 5.36 -1.62
C PRO A 128 10.32 4.03 -2.40
N GLU A 129 9.85 2.96 -1.78
CA GLU A 129 9.84 1.60 -2.32
C GLU A 129 8.90 1.47 -3.52
N ILE A 130 7.70 2.08 -3.49
CA ILE A 130 6.78 2.03 -4.64
C ILE A 130 7.36 2.79 -5.84
N ILE A 131 8.06 3.90 -5.59
CA ILE A 131 8.70 4.71 -6.62
C ILE A 131 9.84 3.92 -7.28
N ALA A 132 10.70 3.30 -6.46
CA ALA A 132 11.81 2.48 -6.96
C ALA A 132 11.31 1.30 -7.80
N LYS A 133 10.32 0.55 -7.30
CA LYS A 133 9.74 -0.58 -8.06
C LYS A 133 9.04 -0.14 -9.34
N PHE A 134 8.37 1.02 -9.31
CA PHE A 134 7.77 1.60 -10.51
C PHE A 134 8.81 1.97 -11.57
N LEU A 135 9.93 2.57 -11.15
CA LEU A 135 11.06 2.87 -12.03
C LEU A 135 11.70 1.61 -12.62
N ASP A 136 11.90 0.57 -11.81
CA ASP A 136 12.39 -0.73 -12.27
C ASP A 136 11.44 -1.36 -13.30
N ALA A 137 10.13 -1.28 -13.06
CA ALA A 137 9.13 -1.77 -13.99
C ALA A 137 9.12 -0.99 -15.31
N LEU A 138 9.30 0.34 -15.27
CA LEU A 138 9.48 1.15 -16.47
C LEU A 138 10.73 0.76 -17.25
N LEU A 139 11.87 0.58 -16.58
CA LEU A 139 13.14 0.19 -17.20
C LEU A 139 13.06 -1.20 -17.87
N LYS A 140 12.32 -2.12 -17.25
CA LYS A 140 12.10 -3.48 -17.75
C LYS A 140 10.94 -3.58 -18.74
N ASN A 141 10.19 -2.50 -18.96
CA ASN A 141 8.97 -2.47 -19.75
C ASN A 141 7.92 -3.50 -19.27
N ASP A 142 7.79 -3.64 -17.95
CA ASP A 142 6.86 -4.55 -17.28
C ASP A 142 5.44 -3.93 -17.25
N GLU A 143 4.76 -4.02 -18.39
CA GLU A 143 3.38 -3.54 -18.56
C GLU A 143 2.41 -4.18 -17.57
N GLU A 144 2.72 -5.39 -17.10
CA GLU A 144 1.86 -6.12 -16.19
C GLU A 144 1.89 -5.49 -14.78
N TYR A 145 3.08 -5.18 -14.27
CA TYR A 145 3.25 -4.41 -13.03
C TYR A 145 2.74 -2.96 -13.16
N LEU A 146 2.92 -2.34 -14.32
CA LEU A 146 2.55 -0.93 -14.55
C LEU A 146 1.05 -0.71 -14.72
N ASN A 147 0.28 -1.76 -15.00
CA ASN A 147 -1.14 -1.65 -15.37
C ASN A 147 -2.01 -0.92 -14.31
N PRO A 148 -1.90 -1.19 -12.99
CA PRO A 148 -2.59 -0.42 -11.97
C PRO A 148 -2.37 1.09 -12.05
N PHE A 149 -1.12 1.54 -12.25
CA PHE A 149 -0.78 2.95 -12.32
C PHE A 149 -1.39 3.62 -13.56
N ARG A 150 -1.54 2.87 -14.64
CA ARG A 150 -2.22 3.34 -15.86
C ARG A 150 -3.73 3.45 -15.65
N ILE A 151 -4.34 2.49 -14.95
CA ILE A 151 -5.77 2.52 -14.63
C ILE A 151 -6.08 3.79 -13.81
N ILE A 152 -5.31 4.05 -12.75
CA ILE A 152 -5.51 5.22 -11.89
C ILE A 152 -5.35 6.54 -12.65
N ALA A 153 -4.44 6.60 -13.63
CA ALA A 153 -4.23 7.80 -14.43
C ALA A 153 -5.41 8.15 -15.34
N ASN A 154 -6.18 7.14 -15.78
CA ASN A 154 -7.20 7.28 -16.82
C ASN A 154 -8.64 7.17 -16.30
N ASP A 155 -8.88 6.49 -15.18
CA ASP A 155 -10.21 6.35 -14.59
C ASP A 155 -10.59 7.55 -13.71
N THR A 156 -11.87 7.92 -13.75
CA THR A 156 -12.50 8.82 -12.79
C THR A 156 -12.18 8.34 -11.37
N PRO A 157 -11.78 9.21 -10.42
CA PRO A 157 -11.13 8.78 -9.17
C PRO A 157 -12.05 7.88 -8.33
N ALA A 158 -11.92 6.57 -8.54
CA ALA A 158 -12.59 5.56 -7.76
C ALA A 158 -11.99 5.56 -6.35
N THR A 159 -12.87 5.44 -5.37
CA THR A 159 -12.52 5.54 -3.96
C THR A 159 -12.82 4.24 -3.24
N ILE A 160 -12.27 4.09 -2.03
CA ILE A 160 -12.61 2.96 -1.17
C ILE A 160 -14.11 2.89 -0.86
N ARG A 161 -14.84 4.02 -0.99
CA ARG A 161 -16.29 4.07 -0.81
C ARG A 161 -17.02 3.33 -1.93
N ASP A 162 -16.49 3.33 -3.14
CA ASP A 162 -17.08 2.62 -4.28
C ASP A 162 -16.96 1.11 -4.09
N ILE A 163 -15.86 0.62 -3.52
CA ILE A 163 -15.72 -0.79 -3.10
C ILE A 163 -16.81 -1.18 -2.11
N VAL A 164 -17.06 -0.34 -1.10
CA VAL A 164 -18.09 -0.61 -0.07
C VAL A 164 -19.49 -0.56 -0.67
N ARG A 165 -19.80 0.49 -1.45
CA ARG A 165 -21.13 0.70 -2.06
C ARG A 165 -21.52 -0.41 -3.03
N ASN A 166 -20.55 -0.95 -3.77
CA ASN A 166 -20.77 -2.04 -4.72
C ASN A 166 -20.79 -3.43 -4.04
N GLY A 167 -20.67 -3.51 -2.71
CA GLY A 167 -20.73 -4.77 -1.99
C GLY A 167 -19.48 -5.64 -2.14
N LEU A 168 -18.38 -5.09 -2.66
CA LEU A 168 -17.13 -5.82 -2.88
C LEU A 168 -16.28 -5.94 -1.60
N CYS A 169 -16.52 -5.10 -0.59
CA CYS A 169 -15.69 -5.05 0.61
C CYS A 169 -15.66 -6.37 1.40
N ILE A 170 -14.50 -7.02 1.39
CA ILE A 170 -14.16 -8.22 2.16
C ILE A 170 -13.74 -7.96 3.62
N SER A 171 -13.79 -6.70 4.09
CA SER A 171 -13.52 -6.36 5.50
C SER A 171 -12.16 -6.82 6.04
N CYS A 172 -11.10 -6.80 5.21
CA CYS A 172 -9.76 -7.26 5.61
C CYS A 172 -9.05 -6.32 6.61
N GLY A 173 -9.38 -5.02 6.60
CA GLY A 173 -8.82 -4.00 7.49
C GLY A 173 -7.59 -3.25 6.95
N LEU A 174 -7.06 -3.60 5.76
CA LEU A 174 -5.83 -2.97 5.26
C LEU A 174 -5.97 -1.47 5.03
N CYS A 175 -7.13 -1.02 4.52
CA CYS A 175 -7.42 0.40 4.29
C CYS A 175 -7.29 1.27 5.56
N VAL A 176 -7.48 0.70 6.74
CA VAL A 176 -7.30 1.38 8.03
C VAL A 176 -5.83 1.64 8.30
N SER A 177 -4.99 0.62 8.10
CA SER A 177 -3.55 0.72 8.38
C SER A 177 -2.80 1.59 7.38
N VAL A 178 -3.16 1.54 6.10
CA VAL A 178 -2.50 2.35 5.07
C VAL A 178 -2.98 3.79 5.06
N CYS A 179 -4.07 4.14 5.76
CA CYS A 179 -4.57 5.51 5.77
C CYS A 179 -3.59 6.43 6.56
N PRO A 180 -2.99 7.45 5.93
CA PRO A 180 -2.01 8.30 6.60
C PRO A 180 -2.67 9.12 7.74
N THR A 181 -3.88 9.63 7.51
CA THR A 181 -4.62 10.51 8.43
C THR A 181 -5.58 9.79 9.38
N GLN A 182 -5.61 8.45 9.36
CA GLN A 182 -6.51 7.63 10.21
C GLN A 182 -8.01 8.02 10.07
N THR A 183 -8.39 8.42 8.86
CA THR A 183 -9.78 8.70 8.45
C THR A 183 -10.69 7.47 8.61
N ILE A 184 -10.14 6.28 8.36
CA ILE A 184 -10.89 5.03 8.31
C ILE A 184 -10.72 4.30 9.64
N SER A 185 -11.83 3.94 10.29
CA SER A 185 -11.87 3.05 11.45
C SER A 185 -12.70 1.80 11.15
N THR A 186 -12.85 0.90 12.12
CA THR A 186 -13.71 -0.28 11.99
C THR A 186 -14.79 -0.31 13.05
N THR A 187 -16.03 -0.57 12.66
CA THR A 187 -17.16 -0.84 13.55
C THR A 187 -17.78 -2.17 13.16
N GLU A 188 -17.81 -3.13 14.08
CA GLU A 188 -18.35 -4.49 13.86
C GLU A 188 -17.80 -5.14 12.58
N GLY A 189 -16.49 -5.00 12.34
CA GLY A 189 -15.80 -5.57 11.18
C GLY A 189 -15.95 -4.80 9.86
N LYS A 190 -16.78 -3.75 9.81
CA LYS A 190 -16.96 -2.92 8.60
C LYS A 190 -16.18 -1.60 8.70
N PRO A 191 -15.62 -1.11 7.58
CA PRO A 191 -14.92 0.18 7.58
C PRO A 191 -15.91 1.33 7.76
N VAL A 192 -15.55 2.30 8.60
CA VAL A 192 -16.26 3.57 8.77
C VAL A 192 -15.32 4.68 8.32
N ILE A 193 -15.76 5.49 7.36
CA ILE A 193 -14.97 6.53 6.72
C ILE A 193 -15.46 7.89 7.20
N ARG A 194 -14.58 8.67 7.85
CA ARG A 194 -14.83 10.04 8.33
C ARG A 194 -14.34 11.06 7.30
N ASP A 195 -15.22 11.51 6.42
CA ASP A 195 -14.88 12.36 5.27
C ASP A 195 -14.19 13.67 5.69
N GLU A 196 -14.51 14.20 6.87
CA GLU A 196 -13.92 15.40 7.45
C GLU A 196 -12.42 15.29 7.77
N LEU A 197 -11.88 14.07 7.85
CA LEU A 197 -10.45 13.80 8.06
C LEU A 197 -9.76 13.29 6.79
N CYS A 198 -10.51 13.05 5.72
CA CYS A 198 -9.95 12.55 4.47
C CYS A 198 -9.09 13.65 3.84
N ILE A 199 -8.03 13.26 3.15
CA ILE A 199 -7.23 14.19 2.32
C ILE A 199 -7.27 13.81 0.84
N HIS A 200 -8.10 12.85 0.46
CA HIS A 200 -8.21 12.34 -0.91
C HIS A 200 -6.90 11.79 -1.51
N CYS A 201 -6.04 11.14 -0.70
CA CYS A 201 -4.74 10.66 -1.17
C CYS A 201 -4.77 9.39 -2.06
N GLY A 202 -5.86 8.64 -2.04
CA GLY A 202 -6.06 7.44 -2.88
C GLY A 202 -5.41 6.14 -2.38
N GLU A 203 -4.54 6.17 -1.37
CA GLU A 203 -3.80 4.99 -0.89
C GLU A 203 -4.70 3.82 -0.46
N CYS A 204 -5.80 4.13 0.22
CA CYS A 204 -6.74 3.12 0.70
C CYS A 204 -7.45 2.37 -0.44
N TYR A 205 -7.75 3.06 -1.54
CA TYR A 205 -8.31 2.43 -2.74
C TYR A 205 -7.24 1.63 -3.47
N PHE A 206 -6.02 2.18 -3.57
CA PHE A 206 -4.91 1.50 -4.21
C PHE A 206 -4.61 0.16 -3.58
N GLN A 207 -4.51 0.15 -2.25
CA GLN A 207 -4.18 -1.05 -1.48
C GLN A 207 -5.35 -2.01 -1.30
N CYS A 208 -6.57 -1.63 -1.68
CA CYS A 208 -7.71 -2.53 -1.58
C CYS A 208 -7.48 -3.75 -2.49
N PRO A 209 -7.59 -4.99 -1.99
CA PRO A 209 -7.46 -6.17 -2.85
C PRO A 209 -8.59 -6.27 -3.89
N GLU A 210 -9.70 -5.58 -3.68
CA GLU A 210 -10.87 -5.58 -4.58
C GLU A 210 -10.85 -4.41 -5.60
N SER A 211 -9.75 -3.64 -5.68
CA SER A 211 -9.57 -2.63 -6.73
C SER A 211 -8.99 -3.26 -8.00
N TYR A 212 -7.66 -3.25 -8.14
CA TYR A 212 -6.91 -3.87 -9.23
C TYR A 212 -5.96 -4.90 -8.63
N THR A 213 -6.32 -6.17 -8.74
CA THR A 213 -5.54 -7.27 -8.20
C THR A 213 -5.56 -8.42 -9.18
N SER A 214 -4.38 -8.90 -9.55
CA SER A 214 -4.22 -10.14 -10.29
C SER A 214 -3.51 -11.15 -9.39
N TYR A 215 -4.21 -12.25 -9.10
CA TYR A 215 -3.68 -13.32 -8.26
C TYR A 215 -2.46 -14.01 -8.90
N ASP A 216 -2.52 -14.23 -10.22
CA ASP A 216 -1.47 -14.91 -10.96
C ASP A 216 -0.15 -14.13 -10.96
N GLN A 217 -0.24 -12.79 -11.00
CA GLN A 217 0.91 -11.89 -10.87
C GLN A 217 1.63 -12.10 -9.54
N PHE A 218 0.88 -12.03 -8.43
CA PHE A 218 1.47 -12.15 -7.11
C PHE A 218 2.10 -13.52 -6.91
N SER A 219 1.44 -14.58 -7.38
CA SER A 219 1.97 -15.94 -7.28
C SER A 219 3.27 -16.09 -8.06
N THR A 220 3.35 -15.54 -9.28
CA THR A 220 4.52 -15.68 -10.14
C THR A 220 5.68 -14.87 -9.60
N TYR A 221 5.43 -13.64 -9.16
CA TYR A 221 6.48 -12.78 -8.62
C TYR A 221 7.01 -13.25 -7.26
N LEU A 222 6.12 -13.53 -6.30
CA LEU A 222 6.53 -13.81 -4.92
C LEU A 222 7.15 -15.20 -4.74
N PHE A 223 6.93 -16.12 -5.70
CA PHE A 223 7.37 -17.50 -5.59
C PHE A 223 8.08 -18.00 -6.87
N ALA A 224 8.66 -17.10 -7.67
CA ALA A 224 9.32 -17.42 -8.94
C ALA A 224 10.36 -18.55 -8.80
N ASP A 225 11.17 -18.51 -7.74
CA ASP A 225 12.27 -19.45 -7.49
C ASP A 225 11.90 -20.63 -6.58
N ALA A 226 10.64 -20.70 -6.14
CA ALA A 226 10.21 -21.74 -5.23
C ALA A 226 9.95 -23.07 -5.98
N PRO A 227 10.36 -24.23 -5.43
CA PRO A 227 10.13 -25.54 -6.04
C PRO A 227 8.66 -25.97 -5.83
N LEU A 228 7.75 -25.29 -6.51
CA LEU A 228 6.31 -25.47 -6.37
C LEU A 228 5.81 -26.66 -7.20
N ARG A 229 4.92 -27.43 -6.57
CA ARG A 229 4.02 -28.39 -7.21
C ARG A 229 2.69 -27.70 -7.43
N GLU A 230 1.93 -28.16 -8.42
CA GLU A 230 0.62 -27.61 -8.75
C GLU A 230 -0.42 -28.74 -8.66
N ASP A 231 -1.51 -28.44 -7.96
CA ASP A 231 -2.69 -29.30 -7.89
C ASP A 231 -3.93 -28.49 -8.33
N PRO A 232 -4.82 -29.04 -9.17
CA PRO A 232 -5.98 -28.32 -9.67
C PRO A 232 -6.95 -27.82 -8.59
N SER A 233 -6.97 -28.43 -7.41
CA SER A 233 -7.88 -28.08 -6.31
C SER A 233 -7.20 -27.25 -5.23
N LEU A 234 -5.93 -27.52 -4.94
CA LEU A 234 -5.18 -26.86 -3.85
C LEU A 234 -4.33 -25.67 -4.33
N GLY A 235 -4.09 -25.55 -5.64
CA GLY A 235 -3.20 -24.55 -6.21
C GLY A 235 -1.73 -24.93 -6.08
N LYS A 236 -0.85 -23.92 -5.99
CA LYS A 236 0.60 -24.11 -5.91
C LYS A 236 1.07 -24.32 -4.47
N PHE A 237 1.89 -25.34 -4.23
CA PHE A 237 2.44 -25.67 -2.90
C PHE A 237 3.80 -26.36 -2.99
N MET A 238 4.63 -26.27 -1.96
CA MET A 238 5.89 -27.03 -1.90
C MET A 238 5.68 -28.46 -1.37
N THR A 239 4.91 -28.57 -0.29
CA THR A 239 4.68 -29.82 0.44
C THR A 239 3.44 -29.70 1.32
N ILE A 240 2.85 -30.84 1.69
CA ILE A 240 1.66 -30.93 2.54
C ILE A 240 2.00 -31.82 3.72
N TYR A 241 1.67 -31.37 4.92
CA TYR A 241 1.87 -32.10 6.16
C TYR A 241 0.56 -32.20 6.95
N GLU A 242 0.39 -33.32 7.63
CA GLU A 242 -0.57 -33.46 8.72
C GLU A 242 0.18 -33.31 10.04
N VAL A 243 -0.24 -32.37 10.89
CA VAL A 243 0.49 -32.00 12.10
C VAL A 243 -0.43 -31.81 13.29
N ARG A 244 0.11 -32.01 14.50
CA ARG A 244 -0.59 -31.80 15.77
C ARG A 244 0.37 -31.27 16.82
N ALA A 245 -0.06 -30.29 17.60
CA ALA A 245 0.73 -29.70 18.68
C ALA A 245 1.06 -30.74 19.76
N THR A 246 2.32 -30.79 20.19
CA THR A 246 2.81 -31.65 21.28
C THR A 246 2.52 -31.08 22.66
N ASP A 247 2.31 -29.77 22.78
CA ASP A 247 1.92 -29.11 24.02
C ASP A 247 0.42 -29.34 24.35
N SER A 248 0.15 -29.88 25.54
CA SER A 248 -1.21 -30.14 26.03
C SER A 248 -1.99 -28.86 26.35
N LYS A 249 -1.34 -27.77 26.75
CA LYS A 249 -1.98 -26.47 26.98
C LYS A 249 -2.54 -25.92 25.68
N ILE A 250 -1.74 -25.92 24.61
CA ILE A 250 -2.20 -25.47 23.29
C ILE A 250 -3.36 -26.33 22.81
N ARG A 251 -3.25 -27.66 22.90
CA ARG A 251 -4.32 -28.58 22.49
C ARG A 251 -5.63 -28.38 23.24
N ARG A 252 -5.59 -27.86 24.48
CA ARG A 252 -6.80 -27.63 25.29
C ARG A 252 -7.67 -26.51 24.71
N TYR A 253 -7.07 -25.48 24.12
CA TYR A 253 -7.78 -24.29 23.63
C TYR A 253 -7.85 -24.21 22.10
N ALA A 254 -6.93 -24.87 21.41
CA ALA A 254 -6.83 -24.77 19.97
C ALA A 254 -7.86 -25.63 19.23
N GLN A 255 -8.20 -25.16 18.04
CA GLN A 255 -8.97 -25.92 17.07
C GLN A 255 -8.06 -26.87 16.29
N GLU A 256 -8.56 -28.07 15.98
CA GLU A 256 -7.95 -28.99 15.01
C GLU A 256 -6.45 -29.26 15.26
N GLY A 257 -6.09 -29.52 16.52
CA GLY A 257 -4.74 -29.95 16.89
C GLY A 257 -3.73 -28.82 17.13
N GLY A 258 -4.07 -27.55 16.90
CA GLY A 258 -3.31 -26.40 17.37
C GLY A 258 -2.00 -26.08 16.66
N ALA A 259 -1.90 -26.47 15.39
CA ALA A 259 -0.71 -26.24 14.57
C ALA A 259 -0.31 -24.75 14.49
N VAL A 260 -1.26 -23.87 14.16
CA VAL A 260 -1.01 -22.43 14.00
C VAL A 260 -0.51 -21.81 15.31
N THR A 261 -1.19 -22.08 16.42
CA THR A 261 -0.80 -21.59 17.74
C THR A 261 0.59 -22.09 18.14
N ALA A 262 0.90 -23.36 17.89
CA ALA A 262 2.22 -23.92 18.20
C ALA A 262 3.34 -23.30 17.35
N LEU A 263 3.11 -23.07 16.06
CA LEU A 263 4.07 -22.40 15.18
C LEU A 263 4.33 -20.95 15.62
N PHE A 264 3.28 -20.22 15.99
CA PHE A 264 3.42 -18.84 16.48
C PHE A 264 4.07 -18.76 17.87
N ALA A 265 3.77 -19.71 18.77
CA ALA A 265 4.44 -19.79 20.07
C ALA A 265 5.95 -19.99 19.86
N TYR A 266 6.31 -20.98 19.05
CA TYR A 266 7.72 -21.22 18.69
C TYR A 266 8.36 -19.99 18.03
N ALA A 267 7.67 -19.33 17.10
CA ALA A 267 8.21 -18.17 16.39
C ALA A 267 8.46 -16.96 17.31
N LEU A 268 7.61 -16.74 18.32
CA LEU A 268 7.82 -15.72 19.37
C LEU A 268 8.97 -16.13 20.31
N ASP A 269 8.95 -17.36 20.82
CA ASP A 269 9.94 -17.86 21.79
C ASP A 269 11.37 -17.89 21.21
N THR A 270 11.48 -18.11 19.90
CA THR A 270 12.76 -18.14 19.18
C THR A 270 13.11 -16.82 18.48
N ALA A 271 12.32 -15.76 18.70
CA ALA A 271 12.52 -14.43 18.09
C ALA A 271 12.61 -14.44 16.55
N VAL A 272 11.89 -15.37 15.91
CA VAL A 272 11.60 -15.32 14.47
C VAL A 272 10.65 -14.15 14.18
N ILE A 273 9.73 -13.88 15.11
CA ILE A 273 8.87 -12.71 15.13
C ILE A 273 8.91 -12.04 16.51
N ASP A 274 8.73 -10.73 16.54
CA ASP A 274 8.66 -9.91 17.76
C ASP A 274 7.22 -9.78 18.28
N GLY A 275 6.25 -10.00 17.39
CA GLY A 275 4.83 -9.97 17.72
C GLY A 275 3.97 -10.48 16.59
N ALA A 276 2.70 -10.74 16.90
CA ALA A 276 1.75 -11.36 16.01
C ALA A 276 0.43 -10.58 15.95
N ILE A 277 -0.08 -10.37 14.74
CA ILE A 277 -1.41 -9.81 14.49
C ILE A 277 -2.38 -10.97 14.31
N LEU A 278 -3.36 -11.06 15.21
CA LEU A 278 -4.27 -12.21 15.34
C LEU A 278 -5.72 -11.74 15.50
N GLY A 279 -6.67 -12.67 15.36
CA GLY A 279 -8.07 -12.46 15.69
C GLY A 279 -8.45 -13.10 17.04
N LYS A 280 -8.95 -12.30 17.98
CA LYS A 280 -9.55 -12.79 19.23
C LYS A 280 -11.05 -12.62 19.23
N LYS A 281 -11.74 -13.32 20.14
CA LYS A 281 -13.16 -13.07 20.41
C LYS A 281 -13.25 -11.76 21.21
N SER A 282 -14.23 -10.92 20.92
CA SER A 282 -14.48 -9.71 21.72
C SER A 282 -14.84 -10.10 23.15
N ASP A 283 -14.27 -9.37 24.10
CA ASP A 283 -14.56 -9.54 25.53
C ASP A 283 -15.94 -8.98 25.90
N GLU A 284 -16.45 -8.02 25.12
CA GLU A 284 -17.77 -7.40 25.32
C GLU A 284 -18.87 -8.13 24.54
N LYS A 285 -18.64 -8.38 23.25
CA LYS A 285 -19.64 -8.94 22.33
C LYS A 285 -19.20 -10.31 21.83
N SER A 286 -19.66 -11.36 22.51
CA SER A 286 -19.20 -12.74 22.23
C SER A 286 -19.39 -13.25 20.78
N TRP A 287 -20.21 -12.62 19.94
CA TRP A 287 -20.34 -12.98 18.53
C TRP A 287 -19.40 -12.21 17.58
N LEU A 288 -18.66 -11.22 18.09
CA LEU A 288 -17.72 -10.42 17.33
C LEU A 288 -16.27 -10.88 17.54
N GLY A 289 -15.49 -10.72 16.48
CA GLY A 289 -14.05 -10.90 16.49
C GLY A 289 -13.35 -9.55 16.45
N GLU A 290 -12.25 -9.45 17.17
CA GLU A 290 -11.46 -8.24 17.28
C GLU A 290 -10.01 -8.53 16.91
N PRO A 291 -9.37 -7.64 16.12
CA PRO A 291 -7.96 -7.76 15.81
C PRO A 291 -7.12 -7.35 17.01
N VAL A 292 -6.08 -8.13 17.32
CA VAL A 292 -5.19 -7.90 18.46
C VAL A 292 -3.73 -8.10 18.06
N VAL A 293 -2.82 -7.37 18.71
CA VAL A 293 -1.39 -7.58 18.61
C VAL A 293 -0.94 -8.31 19.88
N ILE A 294 -0.25 -9.45 19.72
CA ILE A 294 0.31 -10.25 20.82
C ILE A 294 1.82 -10.29 20.68
N THR A 295 2.54 -9.93 21.74
CA THR A 295 4.01 -9.98 21.81
C THR A 295 4.53 -11.03 22.78
N ASP A 296 3.64 -11.69 23.51
CA ASP A 296 3.96 -12.71 24.51
C ASP A 296 3.34 -14.04 24.08
N SER A 297 4.17 -15.07 23.95
CA SER A 297 3.75 -16.42 23.55
C SER A 297 2.77 -17.03 24.55
N ASP A 298 2.89 -16.69 25.84
CA ASP A 298 1.97 -17.16 26.87
C ASP A 298 0.55 -16.61 26.64
N LEU A 299 0.37 -15.46 26.00
CA LEU A 299 -0.96 -14.89 25.74
C LEU A 299 -1.64 -15.46 24.49
N LEU A 300 -0.95 -16.27 23.68
CA LEU A 300 -1.52 -16.78 22.42
C LEU A 300 -2.79 -17.62 22.61
N TYR A 301 -2.92 -18.35 23.73
CA TYR A 301 -4.11 -19.18 23.97
C TYR A 301 -5.40 -18.34 24.06
N THR A 302 -5.30 -17.05 24.41
CA THR A 302 -6.44 -16.12 24.46
C THR A 302 -7.02 -15.85 23.06
N THR A 303 -6.22 -16.06 22.02
CA THR A 303 -6.58 -15.86 20.62
C THR A 303 -6.89 -17.17 19.90
N ALA A 304 -6.83 -18.32 20.58
CA ALA A 304 -7.05 -19.62 19.96
C ALA A 304 -8.53 -19.86 19.56
N GLY A 305 -8.75 -20.82 18.65
CA GLY A 305 -10.06 -21.23 18.16
C GLY A 305 -10.62 -20.37 17.01
N THR A 306 -11.65 -20.89 16.33
CA THR A 306 -12.31 -20.17 15.22
C THR A 306 -13.29 -19.12 15.70
N LYS A 307 -13.32 -18.00 14.97
CA LYS A 307 -14.32 -16.95 15.10
C LYS A 307 -15.10 -16.91 13.79
N TYR A 308 -16.36 -17.35 13.82
CA TYR A 308 -17.26 -17.36 12.66
C TYR A 308 -17.84 -15.96 12.43
N THR A 309 -16.96 -14.99 12.29
CA THR A 309 -17.27 -13.59 12.06
C THR A 309 -16.08 -12.91 11.42
N VAL A 310 -16.34 -11.87 10.63
CA VAL A 310 -15.27 -11.16 9.94
C VAL A 310 -14.47 -10.31 10.93
N THR A 311 -13.18 -10.61 11.03
CA THR A 311 -12.25 -9.91 11.91
C THR A 311 -11.23 -9.15 11.06
N PRO A 312 -11.19 -7.81 11.06
CA PRO A 312 -10.32 -7.02 10.18
C PRO A 312 -8.87 -6.99 10.69
N VAL A 313 -8.17 -8.14 10.70
CA VAL A 313 -6.83 -8.29 11.30
C VAL A 313 -5.82 -7.27 10.80
N LEU A 314 -5.86 -6.90 9.51
CA LEU A 314 -4.91 -5.94 8.95
C LEU A 314 -5.12 -4.50 9.42
N SER A 315 -6.19 -4.20 10.16
CA SER A 315 -6.38 -2.86 10.75
C SER A 315 -5.39 -2.56 11.88
N LYS A 316 -4.73 -3.60 12.43
CA LYS A 316 -3.70 -3.48 13.47
C LYS A 316 -2.28 -3.44 12.92
N LEU A 317 -2.08 -3.47 11.61
CA LEU A 317 -0.75 -3.44 11.02
C LEU A 317 -0.01 -2.12 11.31
N LYS A 318 -0.68 -0.96 11.21
CA LYS A 318 -0.07 0.33 11.57
C LYS A 318 0.24 0.43 13.07
N ASP A 319 -0.66 -0.07 13.92
CA ASP A 319 -0.47 -0.10 15.38
C ASP A 319 0.73 -0.99 15.76
N ALA A 320 0.85 -2.17 15.15
CA ALA A 320 1.97 -3.09 15.36
C ALA A 320 3.33 -2.42 15.11
N LEU A 321 3.41 -1.56 14.10
CA LEU A 321 4.64 -0.86 13.75
C LEU A 321 4.89 0.36 14.63
N THR A 322 3.88 1.19 14.85
CA THR A 322 4.07 2.52 15.46
C THR A 322 3.91 2.51 16.98
N PHE A 323 2.97 1.73 17.51
CA PHE A 323 2.68 1.67 18.93
C PHE A 323 3.47 0.57 19.63
N TYR A 324 3.55 -0.62 19.01
CA TYR A 324 4.30 -1.76 19.56
C TYR A 324 5.76 -1.79 19.11
N GLY A 325 6.15 -1.04 18.08
CA GLY A 325 7.54 -0.96 17.62
C GLY A 325 8.07 -2.27 17.02
N LEU A 326 7.19 -3.12 16.47
CA LEU A 326 7.60 -4.44 15.98
C LEU A 326 8.42 -4.32 14.69
N SER A 327 9.50 -5.09 14.61
CA SER A 327 10.34 -5.18 13.40
C SER A 327 10.05 -6.45 12.60
N LYS A 328 9.71 -7.55 13.29
CA LYS A 328 9.28 -8.82 12.66
C LYS A 328 7.89 -9.20 13.14
N ILE A 329 6.93 -9.14 12.23
CA ILE A 329 5.51 -9.33 12.47
C ILE A 329 5.08 -10.70 11.93
N GLY A 330 4.42 -11.47 12.77
CA GLY A 330 3.63 -12.62 12.37
C GLY A 330 2.19 -12.21 12.06
N LEU A 331 1.60 -12.78 11.02
CA LEU A 331 0.21 -12.51 10.62
C LEU A 331 -0.54 -13.84 10.46
N VAL A 332 -1.66 -13.97 11.16
CA VAL A 332 -2.67 -14.99 10.88
C VAL A 332 -3.88 -14.32 10.26
N GLY A 333 -4.29 -14.79 9.08
CA GLY A 333 -5.47 -14.29 8.41
C GLY A 333 -6.12 -15.33 7.52
N VAL A 334 -7.36 -15.08 7.13
CA VAL A 334 -8.00 -15.88 6.07
C VAL A 334 -7.41 -15.52 4.70
N SER A 335 -7.68 -16.33 3.69
CA SER A 335 -7.16 -16.17 2.32
C SER A 335 -7.19 -14.74 1.78
N CYS A 336 -8.32 -14.04 1.92
CA CYS A 336 -8.49 -12.68 1.41
C CYS A 336 -7.65 -11.62 2.16
N GLN A 337 -7.33 -11.87 3.43
CA GLN A 337 -6.44 -11.03 4.24
C GLN A 337 -4.98 -11.30 3.91
N ILE A 338 -4.62 -12.56 3.69
CA ILE A 338 -3.28 -12.91 3.21
C ILE A 338 -3.05 -12.28 1.84
N LEU A 339 -4.02 -12.37 0.93
CA LEU A 339 -3.95 -11.69 -0.36
C LEU A 339 -3.70 -10.19 -0.21
N ALA A 340 -4.47 -9.50 0.64
CA ALA A 340 -4.27 -8.08 0.88
C ALA A 340 -2.85 -7.78 1.40
N SER A 341 -2.32 -8.61 2.31
CA SER A 341 -0.94 -8.47 2.79
C SER A 341 0.11 -8.73 1.71
N ARG A 342 -0.18 -9.62 0.75
CA ARG A 342 0.69 -9.89 -0.40
C ARG A 342 0.61 -8.81 -1.47
N LYS A 343 -0.56 -8.18 -1.66
CA LYS A 343 -0.71 -6.98 -2.48
C LYS A 343 0.14 -5.84 -1.93
N LEU A 344 0.11 -5.63 -0.61
CA LEU A 344 1.00 -4.66 0.05
C LEU A 344 2.49 -5.01 -0.15
N GLN A 345 2.84 -6.30 -0.13
CA GLN A 345 4.21 -6.74 -0.42
C GLN A 345 4.61 -6.49 -1.88
N TYR A 346 3.69 -6.70 -2.81
CA TYR A 346 3.95 -6.54 -4.23
C TYR A 346 3.97 -5.07 -4.64
N TYR A 347 3.07 -4.26 -4.10
CA TYR A 347 3.02 -2.81 -4.25
C TYR A 347 3.17 -2.14 -2.88
N PRO A 348 4.40 -1.81 -2.44
CA PRO A 348 4.68 -1.33 -1.09
C PRO A 348 4.30 0.13 -0.86
N LEU A 349 3.03 0.49 -1.03
CA LEU A 349 2.48 1.84 -0.85
C LEU A 349 1.71 2.00 0.48
N GLY A 350 1.93 3.13 1.16
CA GLY A 350 1.16 3.62 2.31
C GLY A 350 1.67 3.16 3.69
N LEU A 351 2.58 2.19 3.72
CA LEU A 351 3.26 1.74 4.92
C LEU A 351 4.76 1.62 4.62
N ARG A 352 5.50 2.69 4.92
CA ARG A 352 6.94 2.80 4.70
C ARG A 352 7.74 1.81 5.55
N ASP A 353 8.81 1.24 4.98
CA ASP A 353 9.72 0.29 5.59
C ASP A 353 9.05 -1.01 6.08
N VAL A 354 7.84 -1.33 5.62
CA VAL A 354 7.11 -2.55 6.04
C VAL A 354 7.33 -3.69 5.08
N CYS A 355 7.23 -3.41 3.79
CA CYS A 355 7.35 -4.38 2.71
C CYS A 355 8.43 -3.91 1.76
N ASP A 356 9.70 -4.07 2.14
CA ASP A 356 10.83 -3.82 1.27
C ASP A 356 11.22 -5.12 0.55
N GLU A 357 11.86 -5.01 -0.61
CA GLU A 357 12.56 -6.13 -1.27
C GLU A 357 13.72 -6.65 -0.41
N ILE A 358 14.31 -5.77 0.42
CA ILE A 358 15.45 -6.10 1.28
C ILE A 358 15.01 -6.74 2.60
N ASP A 359 14.00 -6.19 3.27
CA ASP A 359 13.52 -6.66 4.58
C ASP A 359 11.99 -6.51 4.71
N ASP A 360 11.27 -7.61 4.50
CA ASP A 360 9.83 -7.68 4.72
C ASP A 360 9.53 -7.89 6.20
N ARG A 361 9.05 -6.83 6.86
CA ARG A 361 8.72 -6.87 8.28
C ARG A 361 7.60 -7.85 8.60
N ILE A 362 6.75 -8.24 7.66
CA ILE A 362 5.77 -9.31 7.91
C ILE A 362 6.46 -10.68 7.67
N ALA A 363 7.40 -11.01 8.56
CA ALA A 363 8.29 -12.15 8.44
C ALA A 363 7.58 -13.51 8.39
N LEU A 364 6.39 -13.65 8.99
CA LEU A 364 5.62 -14.89 8.98
C LEU A 364 4.16 -14.62 8.61
N ARG A 365 3.64 -15.32 7.60
CA ARG A 365 2.24 -15.27 7.19
C ARG A 365 1.64 -16.68 7.20
N ILE A 366 0.61 -16.91 8.01
CA ILE A 366 -0.16 -18.15 8.00
C ILE A 366 -1.57 -17.86 7.52
N GLY A 367 -1.91 -18.38 6.34
CA GLY A 367 -3.24 -18.32 5.77
C GLY A 367 -4.12 -19.46 6.25
N LEU A 368 -5.38 -19.14 6.55
CA LEU A 368 -6.42 -20.11 6.87
C LEU A 368 -7.36 -20.30 5.67
N PHE A 369 -7.73 -21.55 5.40
CA PHE A 369 -8.81 -21.85 4.45
C PHE A 369 -10.14 -21.30 4.99
N CYS A 370 -10.95 -20.76 4.08
CA CYS A 370 -12.22 -20.13 4.42
C CYS A 370 -13.18 -20.31 3.25
N THR A 371 -14.43 -20.73 3.52
CA THR A 371 -15.43 -21.03 2.48
C THR A 371 -16.75 -20.28 2.65
N SER A 372 -17.04 -19.66 3.81
CA SER A 372 -18.28 -18.90 4.07
C SER A 372 -18.15 -18.06 5.36
N ASN A 373 -17.69 -16.82 5.28
CA ASN A 373 -17.55 -15.93 6.44
C ASN A 373 -18.13 -14.54 6.17
#